data_AF-A0A178MZX0-F1
#
_entry.id   AF-A0A178MZX0-F1
#
_cell.length_a   1.000
_cell.length_b   1.000
_cell.length_c   1.000
_cell.angle_alpha   90.00
_cell.angle_beta   90.00
_cell.angle_gamma   90.00
#
_symmetry.space_group_name_H-M   'P 1'
#
loop_
_entity.id
_entity.type
_entity.pdbx_description
1 polymer ?
#
loop_
_entity_poly.entity_id
_entity_poly.type
_entity_poly.pdbx_seq_one_letter_code
_entity_poly.pdbx_strand_id
1 'polypeptide(L)'
;MISVAYAADAHHAAGPFYTDAAFWVGIAFIMVVALAMKPVVRALGAGLDARSAKIKARIDEAARLREEAQETLARYQRKQRDAMKEAEEIIAHAKAEAERLAAQSAKDLDASLKRREQQAMDRIAQAEAQAVKEVKNLAVDVAIAAARQVLAESITADQAAALVDGAIQELPHKLH
;
A
#
# COMPACT_ATOMS: atom_id res chain seq x y z
N MET A 1 -56.57 14.46 78.11
CA MET A 1 -55.43 13.79 78.78
C MET A 1 -54.23 13.99 77.88
N ILE A 2 -53.26 14.88 78.14
CA ILE A 2 -52.65 15.31 79.40
C ILE A 2 -52.53 16.86 79.43
N SER A 3 -52.95 17.45 80.55
CA SER A 3 -52.72 18.83 81.00
C SER A 3 -51.22 19.20 80.93
N VAL A 4 -50.80 20.43 80.69
CA VAL A 4 -50.96 21.54 81.64
C VAL A 4 -50.84 22.87 80.88
N ALA A 5 -51.88 23.67 81.03
CA ALA A 5 -51.83 25.11 80.91
C ALA A 5 -51.06 25.68 82.11
N TYR A 6 -49.96 26.40 81.86
CA TYR A 6 -49.51 27.52 82.71
C TYR A 6 -48.39 28.30 82.01
N ALA A 7 -48.71 29.50 81.55
CA ALA A 7 -47.86 30.69 81.66
C ALA A 7 -48.72 31.89 81.23
N ALA A 8 -49.68 32.24 82.08
CA ALA A 8 -50.29 33.55 82.09
C ALA A 8 -49.35 34.53 82.81
N ASP A 9 -49.22 35.72 82.21
CA ASP A 9 -48.80 36.98 82.82
C ASP A 9 -47.53 37.00 83.66
N ALA A 10 -46.40 37.31 83.01
CA ALA A 10 -45.31 38.01 83.65
C ALA A 10 -45.64 39.51 83.69
N HIS A 11 -46.45 39.91 84.67
CA HIS A 11 -46.44 41.30 85.13
C HIS A 11 -45.01 41.63 85.59
N HIS A 12 -44.38 42.59 84.90
CA HIS A 12 -43.09 43.15 85.26
C HIS A 12 -43.15 43.80 86.66
N ALA A 13 -42.94 43.00 87.70
CA ALA A 13 -42.49 43.51 88.98
C ALA A 13 -41.03 43.95 88.80
N ALA A 14 -40.75 45.23 89.11
CA ALA A 14 -39.41 45.82 89.12
C ALA A 14 -38.55 45.20 90.22
N GLY A 15 -38.19 43.92 90.04
CA GLY A 15 -37.06 43.27 90.68
C GLY A 15 -35.81 43.44 89.83
N PRO A 16 -34.62 43.22 90.39
CA PRO A 16 -33.37 43.40 89.68
C PRO A 16 -33.33 42.58 88.38
N PHE A 17 -32.78 43.13 87.30
CA PHE A 17 -32.74 42.53 85.95
C PHE A 17 -32.23 41.07 85.87
N TYR A 18 -31.56 40.57 86.92
CA TYR A 18 -31.08 39.19 87.04
C TYR A 18 -32.13 38.16 87.47
N THR A 19 -33.33 38.59 87.90
CA THR A 19 -34.44 37.68 88.25
C THR A 19 -35.39 37.39 87.09
N ASP A 20 -35.20 38.05 85.95
CA ASP A 20 -35.99 37.80 84.74
C ASP A 20 -35.45 36.57 83.98
N ALA A 21 -36.32 35.60 83.73
CA ALA A 21 -35.98 34.41 82.93
C ALA A 21 -35.55 34.77 81.51
N ALA A 22 -36.08 35.85 80.94
CA ALA A 22 -35.71 36.33 79.61
C ALA A 22 -34.23 36.77 79.54
N PHE A 23 -33.67 37.31 80.63
CA PHE A 23 -32.27 37.74 80.69
C PHE A 23 -31.29 36.56 80.57
N TRP A 24 -31.52 35.48 81.32
CA TRP A 24 -30.69 34.28 81.24
C TRP A 24 -30.85 33.52 79.92
N VAL A 25 -32.05 33.51 79.33
CA VAL A 25 -32.29 32.97 77.98
C VAL A 25 -31.52 33.79 76.93
N GLY A 26 -31.51 35.12 77.04
CA GLY A 26 -30.72 35.99 76.17
C GLY A 26 -29.21 35.73 76.27
N ILE A 27 -28.68 35.56 77.48
CA ILE A 27 -27.26 35.21 77.70
C ILE A 27 -26.94 33.84 77.09
N ALA A 28 -27.79 32.82 77.31
CA ALA A 28 -27.60 31.50 76.72
C ALA A 28 -27.66 31.55 75.19
N PHE A 29 -28.58 32.35 74.61
CA PHE A 29 -28.65 32.57 73.16
C PHE A 29 -27.36 33.20 72.61
N ILE A 30 -26.87 34.27 73.24
CA ILE A 30 -25.61 34.91 72.83
C ILE A 30 -24.43 33.94 72.96
N MET A 31 -24.36 33.15 74.04
CA MET A 31 -23.31 32.15 74.22
C MET A 31 -23.34 31.08 73.13
N VAL A 32 -24.53 30.54 72.80
CA VAL A 32 -24.70 29.55 71.73
C VAL A 32 -24.33 30.16 70.38
N VAL A 33 -24.78 31.37 70.08
CA VAL A 33 -24.44 32.07 68.82
C VAL A 33 -22.94 32.33 68.72
N ALA A 34 -22.29 32.77 69.80
CA ALA A 34 -20.85 33.01 69.83
C ALA A 34 -20.04 31.72 69.58
N LEU A 35 -20.45 30.60 70.19
CA LEU A 35 -19.81 29.29 69.96
C LEU A 35 -20.09 28.73 68.56
N ALA A 36 -21.28 28.96 68.02
CA ALA A 36 -21.70 28.45 66.71
C ALA A 36 -21.20 29.30 65.52
N MET A 37 -20.89 30.59 65.72
CA MET A 37 -20.46 31.48 64.64
C MET A 37 -19.21 30.96 63.92
N LYS A 38 -18.20 30.53 64.67
CA LYS A 38 -16.91 30.05 64.13
C LYS A 38 -17.03 28.79 63.26
N PRO A 39 -17.70 27.70 63.70
CA PRO A 39 -17.88 26.52 62.86
C PRO A 39 -18.78 26.79 61.64
N VAL A 40 -19.84 27.60 61.78
CA VAL A 40 -20.75 27.92 60.66
C VAL A 40 -20.03 28.72 59.57
N VAL A 41 -19.31 29.77 59.93
CA VAL A 41 -18.53 30.57 58.95
C VAL A 41 -17.46 29.72 58.29
N ARG A 42 -16.78 28.85 59.04
CA ARG A 42 -15.77 27.93 58.49
C ARG A 42 -16.36 26.91 57.52
N ALA A 43 -17.53 26.33 57.83
CA ALA A 43 -18.20 25.36 56.97
C ALA A 43 -18.68 26.00 55.65
N LEU A 44 -19.23 27.22 55.73
CA LEU A 44 -19.65 27.98 54.54
C LEU A 44 -18.46 28.37 53.65
N GLY A 45 -17.36 28.85 54.25
CA GLY A 45 -16.12 29.14 53.53
C GLY A 45 -15.55 27.91 52.83
N ALA A 46 -15.44 26.78 53.55
CA ALA A 46 -14.94 25.53 53.00
C ALA A 46 -15.80 25.00 51.83
N GLY A 47 -17.13 25.15 51.90
CA GLY A 47 -18.02 24.76 50.81
C GLY A 47 -17.86 25.62 49.55
N LEU A 48 -17.70 26.93 49.72
CA LEU A 48 -17.45 27.87 48.61
C LEU A 48 -16.06 27.65 48.00
N ASP A 49 -15.04 27.41 48.82
CA ASP A 49 -13.68 27.12 48.37
C ASP A 49 -13.64 25.80 47.58
N ALA A 50 -14.28 24.73 48.10
CA ALA A 50 -14.37 23.46 47.41
C ALA A 50 -15.07 23.59 46.04
N ARG A 51 -16.14 24.38 45.96
CA ARG A 51 -16.84 24.64 44.70
C ARG A 51 -15.95 25.44 43.73
N SER A 52 -15.25 26.46 44.22
CA SER A 52 -14.33 27.28 43.43
C SER A 52 -13.17 26.44 42.88
N ALA A 53 -12.57 25.59 43.72
CA ALA A 53 -11.53 24.64 43.30
C ALA A 53 -12.03 23.66 42.23
N LYS A 54 -13.25 23.12 42.38
CA LYS A 54 -13.86 22.23 41.38
C LYS A 54 -14.17 22.94 40.07
N ILE A 55 -14.58 24.21 40.10
CA ILE A 55 -14.79 25.00 38.88
C ILE A 55 -13.46 25.28 38.19
N LYS A 56 -12.45 25.69 38.95
CA LYS A 56 -11.10 25.95 38.43
C LYS A 56 -10.51 24.70 37.77
N ALA A 57 -10.56 23.55 38.46
CA ALA A 57 -10.09 22.29 37.90
C ALA A 57 -10.77 21.91 36.57
N ARG A 58 -12.10 22.13 36.46
CA ARG A 58 -12.83 21.87 35.21
C ARG A 58 -12.46 22.84 34.08
N ILE A 59 -12.19 24.10 34.40
CA ILE A 59 -11.72 25.08 33.41
C ILE A 59 -10.32 24.72 32.92
N ASP A 60 -9.42 24.36 33.84
CA ASP A 60 -8.06 23.95 33.51
C ASP A 60 -8.06 22.68 32.65
N GLU A 61 -8.90 21.70 32.98
CA GLU A 61 -9.09 20.48 32.18
C GLU A 61 -9.66 20.78 30.80
N ALA A 62 -10.67 21.65 30.70
CA ALA A 62 -11.24 22.05 29.42
C ALA A 62 -10.24 22.81 28.55
N ALA A 63 -9.40 23.66 29.15
CA ALA A 63 -8.31 24.35 28.47
C ALA A 63 -7.28 23.35 27.93
N ARG A 64 -6.85 22.39 28.75
CA ARG A 64 -5.93 21.32 28.33
C ARG A 64 -6.50 20.49 27.19
N LEU A 65 -7.76 20.08 27.29
CA LEU A 65 -8.43 19.30 26.25
C LEU A 65 -8.54 20.06 24.93
N ARG A 66 -8.78 21.38 24.99
CA ARG A 66 -8.78 22.24 23.81
C ARG A 66 -7.40 22.31 23.16
N GLU A 67 -6.35 22.45 23.96
CA GLU A 67 -4.97 22.47 23.47
C GLU A 67 -4.59 21.14 22.80
N GLU A 68 -4.88 20.00 23.46
CA GLU A 68 -4.65 18.66 22.91
C GLU A 68 -5.42 18.43 21.59
N ALA A 69 -6.66 18.91 21.51
CA ALA A 69 -7.47 18.84 20.29
C ALA A 69 -6.89 19.71 19.16
N GLN A 70 -6.41 20.91 19.47
CA GLN A 70 -5.77 21.79 18.50
C GLN A 70 -4.44 21.21 17.99
N GLU A 71 -3.62 20.66 18.89
CA GLU A 71 -2.37 19.98 18.52
C GLU A 71 -2.65 18.78 17.61
N THR A 72 -3.65 17.98 17.98
CA THR A 72 -4.08 16.81 17.20
C THR A 72 -4.59 17.22 15.82
N LEU A 73 -5.45 18.24 15.74
CA LEU A 73 -5.93 18.76 14.46
C LEU A 73 -4.76 19.21 13.57
N ALA A 74 -3.82 19.99 14.12
CA ALA A 74 -2.66 20.45 13.38
C ALA A 74 -1.77 19.28 12.90
N ARG A 75 -1.60 18.24 13.73
CA ARG A 75 -0.89 17.00 13.36
C ARG A 75 -1.59 16.26 12.22
N TYR A 76 -2.91 16.11 12.27
CA TYR A 76 -3.68 15.46 11.20
C TYR A 76 -3.64 16.25 9.89
N GLN A 77 -3.73 17.59 9.96
CA GLN A 77 -3.61 18.44 8.77
C GLN A 77 -2.23 18.33 8.12
N ARG A 78 -1.15 18.32 8.92
CA ARG A 78 0.20 18.05 8.41
C ARG A 78 0.28 16.68 7.76
N LYS A 79 -0.17 15.64 8.47
CA LYS A 79 -0.17 14.26 7.96
C LYS A 79 -0.98 14.11 6.67
N GLN A 80 -2.12 14.78 6.56
CA GLN A 80 -2.93 14.77 5.34
C GLN A 80 -2.18 15.40 4.17
N ARG A 81 -1.57 16.57 4.37
CA ARG A 81 -0.79 17.23 3.32
C ARG A 81 0.41 16.38 2.90
N ASP A 82 1.11 15.80 3.86
CA ASP A 82 2.29 14.98 3.59
C ASP A 82 1.89 13.69 2.86
N ALA A 83 0.76 13.06 3.23
CA ALA A 83 0.21 11.92 2.51
C ALA A 83 -0.24 12.27 1.08
N MET A 84 -0.80 13.46 0.85
CA MET A 84 -1.14 13.92 -0.51
C MET A 84 0.11 14.09 -1.37
N LYS A 85 1.18 14.69 -0.81
CA LYS A 85 2.47 14.81 -1.51
C LYS A 85 3.07 13.45 -1.82
N GLU A 86 3.08 12.54 -0.86
CA GLU A 86 3.59 11.17 -1.05
C GLU A 86 2.78 10.43 -2.13
N ALA A 87 1.46 10.59 -2.16
CA ALA A 87 0.62 10.02 -3.22
C ALA A 87 0.94 10.62 -4.61
N GLU A 88 1.13 11.94 -4.70
CA GLU A 88 1.56 12.61 -5.93
C GLU A 88 2.93 12.11 -6.40
N GLU A 89 3.88 11.96 -5.49
CA GLU A 89 5.22 11.41 -5.77
C GLU A 89 5.15 9.96 -6.25
N ILE A 90 4.33 9.11 -5.61
CA ILE A 90 4.10 7.73 -6.03
C ILE A 90 3.54 7.69 -7.46
N ILE A 91 2.55 8.52 -7.77
CA ILE A 91 1.95 8.59 -9.10
C ILE A 91 2.96 9.07 -10.14
N ALA A 92 3.74 10.11 -9.82
CA ALA A 92 4.77 10.64 -10.71
C ALA A 92 5.85 9.59 -10.99
N HIS A 93 6.34 8.92 -9.95
CA HIS A 93 7.32 7.84 -10.07
C HIS A 93 6.78 6.66 -10.89
N ALA A 94 5.53 6.23 -10.64
CA ALA A 94 4.90 5.15 -11.38
C ALA A 94 4.75 5.49 -12.87
N LYS A 95 4.41 6.74 -13.21
CA LYS A 95 4.33 7.20 -14.61
C LYS A 95 5.70 7.19 -15.29
N ALA A 96 6.71 7.76 -14.64
CA ALA A 96 8.08 7.79 -15.17
C ALA A 96 8.60 6.36 -15.39
N GLU A 97 8.34 5.45 -14.45
CA GLU A 97 8.75 4.06 -14.56
C GLU A 97 7.99 3.30 -15.65
N ALA A 98 6.69 3.57 -15.81
CA ALA A 98 5.89 3.00 -16.90
C ALA A 98 6.39 3.47 -18.27
N GLU A 99 6.72 4.76 -18.42
CA GLU A 99 7.31 5.29 -19.66
C GLU A 99 8.68 4.67 -19.96
N ARG A 100 9.54 4.54 -18.94
CA ARG A 100 10.84 3.89 -19.05
C ARG A 100 10.71 2.44 -19.48
N LEU A 101 9.80 1.69 -18.85
CA LEU A 101 9.53 0.29 -19.16
C LEU A 101 8.94 0.11 -20.56
N ALA A 102 8.02 1.00 -20.97
CA ALA A 102 7.45 0.98 -22.31
C ALA A 102 8.54 1.23 -23.38
N ALA A 103 9.40 2.24 -23.17
CA ALA A 103 10.50 2.53 -24.07
C ALA A 103 11.51 1.37 -24.17
N GLN A 104 11.84 0.74 -23.05
CA GLN A 104 12.72 -0.43 -23.03
C GLN A 104 12.06 -1.63 -23.73
N SER A 105 10.79 -1.90 -23.45
CA SER A 105 10.04 -3.00 -24.05
C SER A 105 9.91 -2.83 -25.57
N ALA A 106 9.71 -1.59 -26.05
CA ALA A 106 9.68 -1.29 -27.47
C ALA A 106 11.03 -1.58 -28.15
N LYS A 107 12.16 -1.23 -27.51
CA LYS A 107 13.51 -1.55 -28.01
C LYS A 107 13.75 -3.05 -28.04
N ASP A 108 13.37 -3.77 -26.99
CA ASP A 108 13.54 -5.21 -26.90
C ASP A 108 12.67 -5.95 -27.93
N LEU A 109 11.47 -5.45 -28.18
CA LEU A 109 10.57 -5.96 -29.21
C LEU A 109 11.15 -5.74 -30.61
N ASP A 110 11.63 -4.53 -30.93
CA ASP A 110 12.28 -4.23 -32.22
C ASP A 110 13.49 -5.14 -32.45
N ALA A 111 14.34 -5.32 -31.44
CA ALA A 111 15.47 -6.23 -31.51
C ALA A 111 15.04 -7.70 -31.71
N SER A 112 13.96 -8.13 -31.06
CA SER A 112 13.38 -9.47 -31.24
C SER A 112 12.82 -9.67 -32.64
N LEU A 113 12.12 -8.68 -33.18
CA LEU A 113 11.57 -8.70 -34.54
C LEU A 113 12.69 -8.78 -35.57
N LYS A 114 13.73 -7.95 -35.47
CA LYS A 114 14.90 -8.01 -36.37
C LYS A 114 15.59 -9.38 -36.35
N ARG A 115 15.75 -9.99 -35.16
CA ARG A 115 16.31 -11.34 -35.06
C ARG A 115 15.41 -12.38 -35.73
N ARG A 116 14.09 -12.28 -35.56
CA ARG A 116 13.13 -13.19 -36.21
C ARG A 116 13.10 -13.02 -37.72
N GLU A 117 13.19 -11.78 -38.19
CA GLU A 117 13.29 -11.46 -39.61
C GLU A 117 14.55 -12.08 -40.21
N GLN A 118 15.72 -11.87 -39.58
CA GLN A 118 16.96 -12.49 -40.05
C GLN A 118 16.86 -14.03 -40.07
N GLN A 119 16.33 -14.64 -39.01
CA GLN A 119 16.12 -16.09 -38.97
C GLN A 119 15.18 -16.58 -40.08
N ALA A 120 14.14 -15.82 -40.43
CA ALA A 120 13.26 -16.15 -41.53
C ALA A 120 13.98 -16.04 -42.88
N MET A 121 14.77 -14.98 -43.08
CA MET A 121 15.58 -14.79 -44.30
C MET A 121 16.62 -15.89 -44.45
N ASP A 122 17.31 -16.27 -43.38
CA ASP A 122 18.28 -17.37 -43.39
C ASP A 122 17.61 -18.70 -43.74
N ARG A 123 16.40 -18.96 -43.22
CA ARG A 123 15.61 -20.15 -43.57
C ARG A 123 15.17 -20.16 -45.03
N ILE A 124 14.75 -19.00 -45.55
CA ILE A 124 14.38 -18.85 -46.97
C ILE A 124 15.60 -19.14 -47.84
N ALA A 125 16.75 -18.52 -47.55
CA ALA A 125 17.98 -18.75 -48.30
C ALA A 125 18.44 -20.21 -48.26
N GLN A 126 18.32 -20.87 -47.11
CA GLN A 126 18.60 -22.31 -47.00
C GLN A 126 17.63 -23.16 -47.82
N ALA A 127 16.33 -22.84 -47.79
CA ALA A 127 15.31 -23.54 -48.56
C ALA A 127 15.51 -23.34 -50.07
N GLU A 128 15.88 -22.13 -50.52
CA GLU A 128 16.20 -21.83 -51.91
C GLU A 128 17.43 -22.62 -52.38
N ALA A 129 18.51 -22.63 -51.60
CA ALA A 129 19.71 -23.40 -51.92
C ALA A 129 19.41 -24.91 -52.01
N GLN A 130 18.57 -25.42 -51.12
CA GLN A 130 18.13 -26.81 -51.11
C GLN A 130 17.27 -27.13 -52.34
N ALA A 131 16.30 -26.27 -52.69
CA ALA A 131 15.45 -26.43 -53.87
C ALA A 131 16.27 -26.42 -55.17
N VAL A 132 17.24 -25.51 -55.30
CA VAL A 132 18.15 -25.47 -56.46
C VAL A 132 18.95 -26.77 -56.57
N LYS A 133 19.45 -27.28 -55.44
CA LYS A 133 20.17 -28.56 -55.40
C LYS A 133 19.28 -29.74 -55.81
N GLU A 134 18.03 -29.77 -55.35
CA GLU A 134 17.05 -30.79 -55.72
C GLU A 134 16.73 -30.77 -57.22
N VAL A 135 16.48 -29.60 -57.80
CA VAL A 135 16.25 -29.46 -59.26
C VAL A 135 17.47 -29.92 -60.05
N LYS A 136 18.68 -29.55 -59.62
CA LYS A 136 19.92 -29.98 -60.28
C LYS A 136 20.10 -31.50 -60.19
N ASN A 137 19.84 -32.11 -59.05
CA ASN A 137 19.93 -33.56 -58.89
C ASN A 137 18.91 -34.27 -59.79
N LEU A 138 17.66 -33.79 -59.83
CA LEU A 138 16.64 -34.32 -60.73
C LEU A 138 17.06 -34.22 -62.20
N ALA A 139 17.63 -33.08 -62.61
CA ALA A 139 18.13 -32.90 -63.97
C ALA A 139 19.28 -33.88 -64.30
N VAL A 140 20.18 -34.13 -63.35
CA VAL A 140 21.26 -35.13 -63.49
C VAL A 140 20.68 -36.53 -63.64
N ASP A 141 19.69 -36.90 -62.81
CA ASP A 141 19.05 -38.21 -62.89
C ASP A 141 18.34 -38.43 -64.22
N VAL A 142 17.62 -37.41 -64.72
CA VAL A 142 16.97 -37.44 -66.04
C VAL A 142 18.00 -37.53 -67.17
N ALA A 143 19.10 -36.78 -67.10
CA ALA A 143 20.16 -36.83 -68.11
C ALA A 143 20.86 -38.20 -68.13
N ILE A 144 21.12 -38.80 -66.97
CA ILE A 144 21.69 -40.15 -66.86
C ILE A 144 20.71 -41.18 -67.44
N ALA A 145 19.41 -41.07 -67.13
CA ALA A 145 18.40 -41.97 -67.66
C ALA A 145 18.30 -41.87 -69.19
N ALA A 146 18.28 -40.66 -69.74
CA ALA A 146 18.28 -40.44 -71.18
C ALA A 146 19.56 -40.95 -71.86
N ALA A 147 20.73 -40.70 -71.27
CA ALA A 147 22.00 -41.21 -71.79
C ALA A 147 22.06 -42.74 -71.79
N ARG A 148 21.54 -43.40 -70.74
CA ARG A 148 21.41 -44.86 -70.69
C ARG A 148 20.51 -45.39 -71.81
N GLN A 149 19.38 -44.72 -72.06
CA GLN A 149 18.46 -45.12 -73.12
C GLN A 149 19.08 -44.96 -74.51
N VAL A 150 19.70 -43.81 -74.80
CA VAL A 150 20.41 -43.58 -76.06
C VAL A 150 21.53 -44.61 -76.25
N LEU A 151 22.33 -44.88 -75.22
CA LEU A 151 23.40 -45.87 -75.28
C LEU A 151 22.85 -47.29 -75.58
N ALA A 152 21.72 -47.66 -74.96
CA ALA A 152 21.07 -48.94 -75.21
C ALA A 152 20.53 -49.07 -76.65
N GLU A 153 20.06 -47.97 -77.25
CA GLU A 153 19.56 -47.92 -78.62
C GLU A 153 20.70 -47.84 -79.66
N SER A 154 21.84 -47.23 -79.33
CA SER A 154 22.93 -46.98 -80.27
C SER A 154 24.06 -48.02 -80.27
N ILE A 155 24.17 -48.85 -79.24
CA ILE A 155 25.28 -49.81 -79.11
C ILE A 155 25.03 -51.04 -79.99
N THR A 156 25.95 -51.33 -80.91
CA THR A 156 25.94 -52.57 -81.69
C THR A 156 26.69 -53.67 -80.96
N ALA A 157 26.44 -54.94 -81.30
CA ALA A 157 27.12 -56.08 -80.66
C ALA A 157 28.66 -55.99 -80.76
N ASP A 158 29.17 -55.49 -81.88
CA ASP A 158 30.61 -55.30 -82.10
C ASP A 158 31.20 -54.18 -81.22
N GLN A 159 30.47 -53.08 -81.02
CA GLN A 159 30.88 -51.98 -80.14
C GLN A 159 30.86 -52.40 -78.66
N ALA A 160 29.88 -53.21 -78.26
CA ALA A 160 29.82 -53.77 -76.91
C ALA A 160 31.01 -54.70 -76.64
N ALA A 161 31.37 -55.56 -77.60
CA ALA A 161 32.54 -56.44 -77.48
C ALA A 161 33.84 -55.64 -77.37
N ALA A 162 34.02 -54.60 -78.21
CA ALA A 162 35.20 -53.72 -78.15
C ALA A 162 35.32 -52.95 -76.82
N LEU A 163 34.20 -52.55 -76.21
CA LEU A 163 34.18 -51.91 -74.88
C LEU A 163 34.56 -52.90 -73.75
N VAL A 164 34.13 -54.15 -73.85
CA VAL A 164 34.51 -55.21 -72.90
C VAL A 164 36.01 -55.51 -73.01
N ASP A 165 36.53 -55.67 -74.22
CA ASP A 165 37.96 -55.90 -74.44
C ASP A 165 38.82 -54.71 -73.97
N GLY A 166 38.36 -53.47 -74.20
CA GLY A 166 39.00 -52.27 -73.68
C GLY A 166 39.00 -52.19 -72.15
N ALA A 167 37.90 -52.55 -71.49
CA ALA A 167 37.82 -52.60 -70.03
C ALA A 167 38.74 -53.69 -69.43
N ILE A 168 38.87 -54.84 -70.11
CA ILE A 168 39.81 -55.91 -69.75
C ILE A 168 41.27 -55.44 -69.90
N GLN A 169 41.59 -54.63 -70.91
CA GLN A 169 42.91 -54.03 -71.09
C GLN A 169 43.24 -52.90 -70.11
N GLU A 170 42.25 -52.15 -69.62
CA GLU A 170 42.45 -51.08 -68.62
C GLU A 170 42.55 -51.59 -67.17
N LEU A 171 41.97 -52.75 -66.85
CA LEU A 171 41.99 -53.38 -65.52
C LEU A 171 43.40 -53.49 -64.90
N PRO A 172 44.44 -53.92 -65.63
CA PRO A 172 45.82 -53.94 -65.14
C PRO A 172 46.33 -52.56 -64.72
N HIS A 173 45.99 -51.49 -65.44
CA HIS A 173 46.52 -50.15 -65.20
C HIS A 173 45.91 -49.43 -63.99
N LYS A 174 44.76 -49.88 -63.46
CA LYS A 174 44.11 -49.30 -62.25
C LYS A 174 44.35 -50.10 -60.97
N LEU A 175 45.08 -51.22 -61.05
CA LEU A 175 45.43 -52.09 -59.93
C LEU A 175 46.90 -51.98 -59.49
N HIS A 176 47.53 -50.83 -59.76
CA HIS A 176 48.83 -50.44 -59.22
C HIS A 176 48.68 -49.24 -58.27
#